data_AF-A0A810QDE7-F1
#
_entry.id   AF-A0A810QDE7-F1
#
_cell.length_a   1.000
_cell.length_b   1.000
_cell.length_c   1.000
_cell.angle_alpha   90.00
_cell.angle_beta   90.00
_cell.angle_gamma   90.00
#
_symmetry.space_group_name_H-M   'P 1'
#
loop_
_entity.id
_entity.type
_entity.pdbx_description
1 polymer ?
#
loop_
_entity_poly.entity_id
_entity_poly.type
_entity_poly.pdbx_seq_one_letter_code
_entity_poly.pdbx_strand_id
1 'polypeptide(L)'
;MKKRTYALLLALGLLLTTPALAAQDGNFSRVQTYHNQFSDLSADSVFYDNVSALYEYGLSVGKADGTFGLTDPLTVGQAVIFAARIRSLYRTGDPESGPAAYGSDGGSVAGQYLRYLQAEGVLDKALDNELSSIATRAQMAHILTNILPEETLPSIHTDLITQAYASRRFLTDVTEYTPYYQDILSLYRKGICLGSDETGSFLPDASITRGAAAAMLTRMVDPSLRVTPSWNLTESAQGTALADLVEPGRYIASPTTTEEIAQDIRYMLSSGSNQLTLQYSGISAIQARQVMEKALSITKSYCEQSYNSVTCSFHPSGSMTLTFSAVDLTSSQIETYRTAAMDSAIAVHDQMWEEGLVTSDMTEREKARVYYTWICENCVYDYDATENSLSHIPYSLFTEGTAVCDGYTGAYNLLLKLEGIDCYALSNSGHIWTVASLDGTEVHIDTTWGDSGPTPDYTFFAMTPAESWQQHPW
;
A
#
# COMPACT_ATOMS: atom_id res chain seq x y z
N MET A 1 -51.75 35.90 -37.48
CA MET A 1 -53.04 35.55 -38.11
C MET A 1 -52.91 34.20 -38.81
N LYS A 2 -53.75 33.23 -38.41
CA LYS A 2 -54.09 31.94 -39.08
C LYS A 2 -52.96 30.90 -39.21
N LYS A 3 -53.13 29.60 -38.96
CA LYS A 3 -54.15 28.74 -38.32
C LYS A 3 -53.48 27.35 -38.21
N ARG A 4 -53.75 26.62 -37.11
CA ARG A 4 -53.45 25.20 -36.91
C ARG A 4 -54.18 24.29 -37.93
N THR A 5 -53.60 23.13 -38.26
CA THR A 5 -54.28 21.82 -38.26
C THR A 5 -53.28 20.66 -38.25
N TYR A 6 -53.57 19.66 -37.41
CA TYR A 6 -52.91 18.37 -37.26
C TYR A 6 -53.35 17.37 -38.35
N ALA A 7 -52.52 16.37 -38.65
CA ALA A 7 -52.97 15.02 -39.02
C ALA A 7 -51.85 13.98 -38.78
N LEU A 8 -52.09 13.06 -37.84
CA LEU A 8 -51.44 11.75 -37.74
C LEU A 8 -51.74 10.93 -39.00
N LEU A 9 -50.80 10.10 -39.44
CA LEU A 9 -51.09 8.77 -40.00
C LEU A 9 -49.87 7.85 -39.89
N LEU A 10 -50.13 6.71 -39.24
CA LEU A 10 -49.32 5.51 -39.04
C LEU A 10 -49.09 4.76 -40.37
N ALA A 11 -47.90 4.15 -40.55
CA ALA A 11 -47.68 2.80 -41.12
C ALA A 11 -46.16 2.56 -41.29
N LEU A 12 -45.50 1.86 -40.37
CA LEU A 12 -45.18 0.43 -40.44
C LEU A 12 -44.27 0.06 -41.63
N GLY A 13 -42.95 0.04 -41.38
CA GLY A 13 -41.93 -0.46 -42.29
C GLY A 13 -40.78 -1.10 -41.52
N LEU A 14 -40.86 -2.42 -41.35
CA LEU A 14 -39.83 -3.39 -40.95
C LEU A 14 -38.60 -2.87 -40.18
N LEU A 15 -38.64 -2.99 -38.85
CA LEU A 15 -37.46 -3.19 -38.02
C LEU A 15 -36.95 -4.62 -38.24
N LEU A 16 -36.09 -4.81 -39.25
CA LEU A 16 -35.10 -5.87 -39.22
C LEU A 16 -33.93 -5.34 -38.37
N THR A 17 -34.06 -5.44 -37.05
CA THR A 17 -32.89 -5.40 -36.18
C THR A 17 -32.14 -6.70 -36.40
N THR A 18 -31.27 -6.73 -37.41
CA THR A 18 -30.13 -7.63 -37.36
C THR A 18 -29.42 -7.32 -36.04
N PRO A 19 -29.27 -8.28 -35.11
CA PRO A 19 -28.32 -8.06 -34.04
C PRO A 19 -26.99 -7.82 -34.74
N ALA A 20 -26.42 -6.63 -34.54
CA ALA A 20 -25.04 -6.40 -34.90
C ALA A 20 -24.24 -7.44 -34.10
N LEU A 21 -23.87 -8.54 -34.75
CA LEU A 21 -22.75 -9.35 -34.32
C LEU A 21 -21.58 -8.37 -34.28
N ALA A 22 -21.23 -7.92 -33.08
CA ALA A 22 -19.96 -7.29 -32.83
C ALA A 22 -18.89 -8.22 -33.42
N ALA A 23 -18.07 -7.67 -34.31
CA ALA A 23 -16.91 -8.37 -34.83
C ALA A 23 -16.08 -8.85 -33.61
N GLN A 24 -16.00 -10.16 -33.40
CA GLN A 24 -15.12 -10.75 -32.39
C GLN A 24 -13.71 -10.73 -32.96
N ASP A 25 -12.91 -9.74 -32.55
CA ASP A 25 -11.46 -9.80 -32.69
C ASP A 25 -10.91 -10.79 -31.64
N GLY A 26 -10.63 -12.02 -32.06
CA GLY A 26 -10.00 -13.01 -31.19
C GLY A 26 -10.06 -14.45 -31.73
N ASN A 27 -9.14 -15.29 -31.25
CA ASN A 27 -9.08 -16.72 -31.60
C ASN A 27 -10.17 -17.56 -30.91
N PHE A 28 -11.08 -16.94 -30.17
CA PHE A 28 -12.15 -17.60 -29.41
C PHE A 28 -13.51 -17.07 -29.85
N SER A 29 -14.41 -17.98 -30.25
CA SER A 29 -15.79 -17.63 -30.59
C SER A 29 -16.76 -18.54 -29.83
N ARG A 30 -17.92 -17.97 -29.46
CA ARG A 30 -19.00 -18.73 -28.83
C ARG A 30 -19.69 -19.56 -29.91
N VAL A 31 -19.80 -20.86 -29.69
CA VAL A 31 -20.34 -21.86 -30.64
C VAL A 31 -21.72 -22.36 -30.23
N GLN A 32 -22.17 -22.06 -29.01
CA GLN A 32 -23.47 -22.46 -28.45
C GLN A 32 -24.11 -21.31 -27.68
N THR A 33 -25.38 -21.48 -27.28
CA THR A 33 -26.14 -20.54 -26.43
C THR A 33 -26.60 -21.23 -25.16
N TYR A 34 -26.37 -20.59 -24.01
CA TYR A 34 -26.80 -21.12 -22.73
C TYR A 34 -28.31 -20.86 -22.50
N HIS A 35 -29.03 -21.92 -22.14
CA HIS A 35 -30.48 -21.96 -21.87
C HIS A 35 -30.76 -22.68 -20.54
N ASN A 36 -29.95 -22.41 -19.51
CA ASN A 36 -30.05 -23.00 -18.18
C ASN A 36 -29.90 -24.54 -18.20
N GLN A 37 -28.90 -25.05 -18.91
CA GLN A 37 -28.63 -26.48 -19.07
C GLN A 37 -28.27 -27.18 -17.75
N PHE A 38 -27.86 -26.43 -16.70
CA PHE A 38 -27.38 -27.01 -15.45
C PHE A 38 -28.35 -26.74 -14.30
N SER A 39 -28.83 -27.81 -13.66
CA SER A 39 -29.83 -27.71 -12.59
C SER A 39 -29.32 -27.08 -11.30
N ASP A 40 -28.00 -27.08 -11.08
CA ASP A 40 -27.32 -26.53 -9.90
C ASP A 40 -26.74 -25.11 -10.12
N LEU A 41 -27.01 -24.48 -11.28
CA LEU A 41 -26.55 -23.13 -11.60
C LEU A 41 -27.72 -22.13 -11.62
N SER A 42 -27.89 -21.39 -10.52
CA SER A 42 -28.84 -20.27 -10.46
C SER A 42 -28.27 -19.00 -11.07
N ALA A 43 -29.14 -18.12 -11.60
CA ALA A 43 -28.76 -16.79 -12.10
C ALA A 43 -28.06 -15.91 -11.05
N ASP A 44 -28.37 -16.10 -9.76
CA ASP A 44 -27.74 -15.37 -8.64
C ASP A 44 -26.37 -15.94 -8.23
N SER A 45 -25.91 -17.02 -8.88
CA SER A 45 -24.62 -17.63 -8.54
C SER A 45 -23.46 -16.73 -9.00
N VAL A 46 -22.45 -16.57 -8.16
CA VAL A 46 -21.18 -15.90 -8.53
C VAL A 46 -20.45 -16.58 -9.68
N PHE A 47 -20.83 -17.83 -10.01
CA PHE A 47 -20.28 -18.58 -11.12
C PHE A 47 -21.17 -18.57 -12.38
N TYR A 48 -22.33 -17.90 -12.38
CA TYR A 48 -23.30 -17.96 -13.49
C TYR A 48 -22.69 -17.54 -14.82
N ASP A 49 -22.08 -16.36 -14.89
CA ASP A 49 -21.49 -15.84 -16.13
C ASP A 49 -20.32 -16.70 -16.60
N ASN A 50 -19.52 -17.22 -15.68
CA ASN A 50 -18.37 -18.06 -15.99
C ASN A 50 -18.81 -19.44 -16.52
N VAL A 51 -19.74 -20.10 -15.85
CA VAL A 51 -20.19 -21.45 -16.24
C VAL A 51 -21.01 -21.41 -17.53
N SER A 52 -21.85 -20.38 -17.71
CA SER A 52 -22.60 -20.19 -18.95
C SER A 52 -21.64 -19.93 -20.13
N ALA A 53 -20.66 -19.04 -19.98
CA ALA A 53 -19.64 -18.81 -21.01
C ALA A 53 -18.83 -20.09 -21.32
N LEU A 54 -18.43 -20.88 -20.32
CA LEU A 54 -17.69 -22.13 -20.55
C LEU A 54 -18.47 -23.14 -21.42
N TYR A 55 -19.79 -23.19 -21.25
CA TYR A 55 -20.68 -23.98 -22.12
C TYR A 55 -20.75 -23.39 -23.54
N GLU A 56 -20.92 -22.07 -23.65
CA GLU A 56 -21.07 -21.38 -24.93
C GLU A 56 -19.80 -21.44 -25.79
N TYR A 57 -18.61 -21.46 -25.19
CA TYR A 57 -17.34 -21.72 -25.88
C TYR A 57 -17.11 -23.21 -26.21
N GLY A 58 -18.03 -24.10 -25.83
CA GLY A 58 -17.90 -25.55 -26.07
C GLY A 58 -16.84 -26.24 -25.21
N LEU A 59 -16.37 -25.59 -24.15
CA LEU A 59 -15.31 -26.11 -23.27
C LEU A 59 -15.86 -27.12 -22.24
N SER A 60 -17.15 -27.06 -21.91
CA SER A 60 -17.83 -28.01 -21.04
C SER A 60 -19.27 -28.28 -21.45
N VAL A 61 -19.73 -29.51 -21.22
CA VAL A 61 -21.15 -29.91 -21.33
C VAL A 61 -21.76 -30.29 -19.98
N GLY A 62 -21.06 -30.02 -18.88
CA GLY A 62 -21.47 -30.44 -17.54
C GLY A 62 -21.29 -31.94 -17.27
N LYS A 63 -21.99 -32.44 -16.26
CA LYS A 63 -21.99 -33.85 -15.85
C LYS A 63 -23.20 -34.57 -16.45
N ALA A 64 -23.10 -35.90 -16.53
CA ALA A 64 -24.17 -36.75 -17.09
C ALA A 64 -25.48 -36.69 -16.28
N ASP A 65 -25.43 -36.25 -15.02
CA ASP A 65 -26.59 -36.08 -14.14
C ASP A 65 -27.35 -34.75 -14.35
N GLY A 66 -26.91 -33.91 -15.29
CA GLY A 66 -27.52 -32.60 -15.57
C GLY A 66 -27.02 -31.45 -14.68
N THR A 67 -26.04 -31.71 -13.79
CA THR A 67 -25.39 -30.67 -12.99
C THR A 67 -24.09 -30.20 -13.63
N PHE A 68 -23.62 -29.00 -13.24
CA PHE A 68 -22.25 -28.60 -13.47
C PHE A 68 -21.31 -29.14 -12.38
N GLY A 69 -21.78 -29.25 -11.14
CA GLY A 69 -21.02 -29.72 -9.98
C GLY A 69 -20.18 -28.60 -9.35
N LEU A 70 -20.76 -27.42 -9.13
CA LEU A 70 -20.02 -26.18 -8.75
C LEU A 70 -19.00 -26.35 -7.61
N THR A 71 -19.33 -27.13 -6.59
CA THR A 71 -18.50 -27.35 -5.40
C THR A 71 -17.62 -28.60 -5.50
N ASP A 72 -17.79 -29.42 -6.53
CA ASP A 72 -17.04 -30.65 -6.68
C ASP A 72 -15.57 -30.31 -6.92
N PRO A 73 -14.62 -31.00 -6.26
CA PRO A 73 -13.20 -30.82 -6.56
C PRO A 73 -12.88 -31.40 -7.94
N LEU A 74 -11.96 -30.76 -8.66
CA LEU A 74 -11.42 -31.31 -9.91
C LEU A 74 -10.25 -32.25 -9.63
N THR A 75 -10.11 -33.29 -10.45
CA THR A 75 -8.83 -34.01 -10.54
C THR A 75 -7.85 -33.25 -11.42
N VAL A 76 -6.54 -33.52 -11.26
CA VAL A 76 -5.49 -32.98 -12.14
C VAL A 76 -5.80 -33.32 -13.60
N GLY A 77 -6.25 -34.55 -13.88
CA GLY A 77 -6.62 -34.96 -15.23
C GLY A 77 -7.79 -34.18 -15.82
N GLN A 78 -8.79 -33.80 -15.03
CA GLN A 78 -9.88 -32.95 -15.50
C GLN A 78 -9.41 -31.51 -15.77
N ALA A 79 -8.53 -30.95 -14.93
CA ALA A 79 -7.94 -29.65 -15.17
C ALA A 79 -7.11 -29.62 -16.47
N VAL A 80 -6.31 -30.66 -16.71
CA VAL A 80 -5.53 -30.84 -17.96
C VAL A 80 -6.43 -30.92 -19.20
N ILE A 81 -7.57 -31.63 -19.12
CA ILE A 81 -8.52 -31.68 -20.24
C ILE A 81 -9.04 -30.28 -20.59
N PHE A 82 -9.42 -29.48 -19.59
CA PHE A 82 -9.87 -28.11 -19.84
C PHE A 82 -8.79 -27.22 -20.45
N ALA A 83 -7.57 -27.27 -19.91
CA ALA A 83 -6.44 -26.50 -20.43
C ALA A 83 -6.10 -26.87 -21.88
N ALA A 84 -6.10 -28.17 -22.19
CA ALA A 84 -5.88 -28.68 -23.54
C ALA A 84 -6.97 -28.27 -24.52
N ARG A 85 -8.22 -28.23 -24.08
CA ARG A 85 -9.33 -27.72 -24.89
C ARG A 85 -9.17 -26.24 -25.23
N ILE A 86 -8.77 -25.41 -24.27
CA ILE A 86 -8.46 -23.99 -24.52
C ILE A 86 -7.30 -23.86 -25.53
N ARG A 87 -6.22 -24.63 -25.35
CA ARG A 87 -5.10 -24.64 -26.31
C ARG A 87 -5.56 -25.05 -27.71
N SER A 88 -6.34 -26.12 -27.80
CA SER A 88 -6.84 -26.63 -29.08
C SER A 88 -7.73 -25.62 -29.76
N LEU A 89 -8.64 -25.00 -29.01
CA LEU A 89 -9.52 -23.95 -29.51
C LEU A 89 -8.70 -22.77 -30.07
N TYR A 90 -7.67 -22.31 -29.34
CA TYR A 90 -6.75 -21.28 -29.81
C TYR A 90 -6.00 -21.67 -31.10
N ARG A 91 -5.55 -22.92 -31.21
CA ARG A 91 -4.72 -23.38 -32.34
C ARG A 91 -5.53 -23.77 -33.59
N THR A 92 -6.73 -24.30 -33.39
CA THR A 92 -7.48 -25.00 -34.44
C THR A 92 -8.91 -24.51 -34.62
N GLY A 93 -9.42 -23.69 -33.71
CA GLY A 93 -10.83 -23.28 -33.68
C GLY A 93 -11.77 -24.35 -33.14
N ASP A 94 -11.27 -25.51 -32.70
CA ASP A 94 -12.05 -26.62 -32.15
C ASP A 94 -11.39 -27.20 -30.87
N PRO A 95 -12.13 -27.43 -29.77
CA PRO A 95 -11.55 -27.92 -28.51
C PRO A 95 -10.95 -29.33 -28.55
N GLU A 96 -11.32 -30.17 -29.53
CA GLU A 96 -10.98 -31.60 -29.55
C GLU A 96 -9.96 -31.97 -30.64
N SER A 97 -9.86 -31.16 -31.69
CA SER A 97 -9.03 -31.42 -32.88
C SER A 97 -7.54 -31.55 -32.59
N GLY A 98 -6.99 -30.76 -31.67
CA GLY A 98 -5.58 -30.86 -31.24
C GLY A 98 -5.28 -32.17 -30.51
N PRO A 99 -5.96 -32.44 -29.37
CA PRO A 99 -5.80 -33.67 -28.61
C PRO A 99 -6.05 -34.95 -29.40
N ALA A 100 -6.92 -34.93 -30.43
CA ALA A 100 -7.28 -36.11 -31.23
C ALA A 100 -6.08 -36.90 -31.77
N ALA A 101 -4.97 -36.22 -32.09
CA ALA A 101 -3.77 -36.86 -32.62
C ALA A 101 -2.91 -37.60 -31.56
N TYR A 102 -3.22 -37.47 -30.27
CA TYR A 102 -2.39 -37.95 -29.16
C TYR A 102 -3.02 -39.11 -28.37
N GLY A 103 -4.03 -39.75 -28.93
CA GLY A 103 -4.61 -40.97 -28.38
C GLY A 103 -3.59 -42.11 -28.30
N SER A 104 -3.76 -43.01 -27.34
CA SER A 104 -2.94 -44.23 -27.21
C SER A 104 -3.82 -45.40 -26.81
N ASP A 105 -3.59 -46.57 -27.41
CA ASP A 105 -4.32 -47.80 -27.05
C ASP A 105 -4.18 -48.11 -25.56
N GLY A 106 -5.31 -48.21 -24.85
CA GLY A 106 -5.36 -48.51 -23.40
C GLY A 106 -4.98 -47.35 -22.47
N GLY A 107 -4.74 -46.15 -22.99
CA GLY A 107 -4.44 -44.95 -22.17
C GLY A 107 -5.70 -44.32 -21.56
N SER A 108 -5.53 -43.54 -20.47
CA SER A 108 -6.62 -42.74 -19.93
C SER A 108 -6.95 -41.56 -20.85
N VAL A 109 -8.22 -41.12 -20.84
CA VAL A 109 -8.66 -39.94 -21.60
C VAL A 109 -7.81 -38.72 -21.25
N ALA A 110 -7.62 -38.41 -19.96
CA ALA A 110 -6.78 -37.30 -19.53
C ALA A 110 -5.32 -37.39 -20.04
N GLY A 111 -4.77 -38.60 -20.17
CA GLY A 111 -3.43 -38.81 -20.69
C GLY A 111 -3.26 -38.38 -22.16
N GLN A 112 -4.31 -38.44 -22.98
CA GLN A 112 -4.30 -37.92 -24.35
C GLN A 112 -4.12 -36.39 -24.36
N TYR A 113 -4.88 -35.67 -23.54
CA TYR A 113 -4.81 -34.22 -23.44
C TYR A 113 -3.49 -33.75 -22.82
N LEU A 114 -2.96 -34.49 -21.83
CA LEU A 114 -1.64 -34.22 -21.25
C LEU A 114 -0.54 -34.28 -22.33
N ARG A 115 -0.50 -35.36 -23.11
CA ARG A 115 0.50 -35.53 -24.18
C ARG A 115 0.42 -34.44 -25.24
N TYR A 116 -0.79 -33.96 -25.54
CA TYR A 116 -0.97 -32.83 -26.46
C TYR A 116 -0.32 -31.55 -25.92
N LEU A 117 -0.60 -31.18 -24.66
CA LEU A 117 0.00 -29.99 -24.04
C LEU A 117 1.53 -30.10 -23.93
N GLN A 118 2.04 -31.29 -23.63
CA GLN A 118 3.48 -31.56 -23.57
C GLN A 118 4.14 -31.46 -24.95
N ALA A 119 3.49 -31.96 -26.00
CA ALA A 119 4.00 -31.86 -27.36
C ALA A 119 4.00 -30.42 -27.90
N GLU A 120 3.06 -29.60 -27.46
CA GLU A 120 3.04 -28.16 -27.72
C GLU A 120 4.04 -27.38 -26.86
N GLY A 121 4.71 -28.02 -25.89
CA GLY A 121 5.71 -27.41 -25.02
C GLY A 121 5.13 -26.46 -23.97
N VAL A 122 3.82 -26.54 -23.69
CA VAL A 122 3.10 -25.62 -22.78
C VAL A 122 2.80 -26.22 -21.41
N LEU A 123 3.12 -27.51 -21.21
CA LEU A 123 3.05 -28.18 -19.91
C LEU A 123 4.20 -29.18 -19.81
N ASP A 124 4.85 -29.24 -18.64
CA ASP A 124 5.95 -30.16 -18.40
C ASP A 124 5.46 -31.56 -17.97
N LYS A 125 6.36 -32.38 -17.40
CA LYS A 125 6.08 -33.75 -16.95
C LYS A 125 5.86 -33.89 -15.45
N ALA A 126 5.80 -32.80 -14.69
CA ALA A 126 5.67 -32.83 -13.24
C ALA A 126 4.37 -33.52 -12.78
N LEU A 127 3.34 -33.52 -13.63
CA LEU A 127 2.00 -34.04 -13.33
C LEU A 127 1.69 -35.42 -13.95
N ASP A 128 2.66 -36.08 -14.59
CA ASP A 128 2.46 -37.35 -15.33
C ASP A 128 1.77 -38.45 -14.48
N ASN A 129 2.10 -38.50 -13.18
CA ASN A 129 1.60 -39.53 -12.26
C ASN A 129 0.45 -39.04 -11.37
N GLU A 130 -0.03 -37.81 -11.56
CA GLU A 130 -0.99 -37.14 -10.68
C GLU A 130 -2.41 -37.06 -11.29
N LEU A 131 -2.63 -37.52 -12.52
CA LEU A 131 -3.89 -37.28 -13.25
C LEU A 131 -5.17 -37.74 -12.51
N SER A 132 -5.06 -38.71 -11.60
CA SER A 132 -6.17 -39.23 -10.80
C SER A 132 -6.33 -38.55 -9.44
N SER A 133 -5.36 -37.76 -8.98
CA SER A 133 -5.41 -37.05 -7.70
C SER A 133 -6.26 -35.78 -7.80
N ILE A 134 -6.77 -35.32 -6.65
CA ILE A 134 -7.47 -34.03 -6.56
C ILE A 134 -6.47 -32.90 -6.80
N ALA A 135 -6.79 -32.01 -7.73
CA ALA A 135 -5.93 -30.89 -8.07
C ALA A 135 -5.92 -29.83 -6.96
N THR A 136 -4.73 -29.44 -6.56
CA THR A 136 -4.55 -28.23 -5.75
C THR A 136 -4.67 -26.98 -6.60
N ARG A 137 -4.90 -25.83 -5.97
CA ARG A 137 -4.92 -24.53 -6.66
C ARG A 137 -3.56 -24.18 -7.25
N ALA A 138 -2.46 -24.55 -6.60
CA ALA A 138 -1.11 -24.37 -7.14
C ALA A 138 -0.88 -25.21 -8.42
N GLN A 139 -1.32 -26.47 -8.44
CA GLN A 139 -1.27 -27.30 -9.66
C GLN A 139 -2.15 -26.72 -10.77
N MET A 140 -3.33 -26.20 -10.43
CA MET A 140 -4.18 -25.50 -11.41
C MET A 140 -3.47 -24.28 -12.00
N ALA A 141 -2.77 -23.49 -11.19
CA ALA A 141 -1.99 -22.36 -11.69
C ALA A 141 -0.94 -22.81 -12.71
N HIS A 142 -0.14 -23.81 -12.34
CA HIS A 142 0.88 -24.39 -13.22
C HIS A 142 0.32 -24.90 -14.55
N ILE A 143 -0.83 -25.59 -14.51
CA ILE A 143 -1.51 -26.11 -15.70
C ILE A 143 -1.94 -24.98 -16.66
N LEU A 144 -2.32 -23.81 -16.16
CA LEU A 144 -2.93 -22.75 -16.97
C LEU A 144 -1.93 -21.71 -17.51
N THR A 145 -0.81 -21.46 -16.82
CA THR A 145 0.06 -20.30 -17.08
C THR A 145 0.56 -20.19 -18.52
N ASN A 146 0.97 -21.29 -19.14
CA ASN A 146 1.64 -21.28 -20.45
C ASN A 146 0.74 -21.70 -21.62
N ILE A 147 -0.56 -21.91 -21.36
CA ILE A 147 -1.51 -22.44 -22.36
C ILE A 147 -1.69 -21.48 -23.53
N LEU A 148 -1.73 -20.18 -23.25
CA LEU A 148 -1.90 -19.13 -24.25
C LEU A 148 -0.65 -18.23 -24.26
N PRO A 149 -0.22 -17.76 -25.44
CA PRO A 149 0.93 -16.88 -25.53
C PRO A 149 0.59 -15.46 -25.05
N GLU A 150 1.62 -14.67 -24.71
CA GLU A 150 1.48 -13.34 -24.09
C GLU A 150 0.66 -12.37 -24.97
N GLU A 151 0.75 -12.49 -26.29
CA GLU A 151 0.00 -11.64 -27.23
C GLU A 151 -1.51 -11.91 -27.17
N THR A 152 -1.90 -13.14 -26.78
CA THR A 152 -3.30 -13.54 -26.64
C THR A 152 -3.83 -13.29 -25.23
N LEU A 153 -2.99 -13.50 -24.23
CA LEU A 153 -3.32 -13.35 -22.82
C LEU A 153 -2.29 -12.45 -22.13
N PRO A 154 -2.32 -11.14 -22.37
CA PRO A 154 -1.32 -10.21 -21.85
C PRO A 154 -1.49 -9.98 -20.36
N SER A 155 -0.36 -9.78 -19.69
CA SER A 155 -0.27 -9.31 -18.31
C SER A 155 -0.68 -7.83 -18.24
N ILE A 156 -1.80 -7.55 -17.57
CA ILE A 156 -2.43 -6.22 -17.49
C ILE A 156 -2.23 -5.56 -16.11
N HIS A 157 -1.71 -6.29 -15.13
CA HIS A 157 -1.54 -5.84 -13.74
C HIS A 157 -0.11 -6.05 -13.21
N THR A 158 0.91 -5.97 -14.08
CA THR A 158 2.31 -6.25 -13.70
C THR A 158 2.78 -5.40 -12.52
N ASP A 159 2.60 -4.08 -12.59
CA ASP A 159 3.09 -3.15 -11.55
C ASP A 159 2.32 -3.33 -10.25
N LEU A 160 0.98 -3.37 -10.33
CA LEU A 160 0.09 -3.61 -9.19
C LEU A 160 0.47 -4.88 -8.42
N ILE A 161 0.63 -6.02 -9.12
CA ILE A 161 0.96 -7.29 -8.45
C ILE A 161 2.39 -7.28 -7.91
N THR A 162 3.32 -6.60 -8.59
CA THR A 162 4.70 -6.49 -8.11
C THR A 162 4.77 -5.70 -6.81
N GLN A 163 4.10 -4.55 -6.74
CA GLN A 163 4.02 -3.72 -5.53
C GLN A 163 3.26 -4.45 -4.41
N ALA A 164 2.10 -5.03 -4.72
CA ALA A 164 1.30 -5.76 -3.75
C ALA A 164 2.06 -6.95 -3.14
N TYR A 165 2.75 -7.74 -3.96
CA TYR A 165 3.57 -8.85 -3.49
C TYR A 165 4.79 -8.37 -2.67
N ALA A 166 5.44 -7.29 -3.11
CA ALA A 166 6.57 -6.70 -2.39
C ALA A 166 6.17 -6.13 -1.02
N SER A 167 4.96 -5.56 -0.89
CA SER A 167 4.46 -5.00 0.37
C SER A 167 4.23 -6.02 1.48
N ARG A 168 4.17 -7.33 1.15
CA ARG A 168 3.83 -8.43 2.06
C ARG A 168 2.47 -8.29 2.77
N ARG A 169 1.59 -7.38 2.33
CA ARG A 169 0.20 -7.22 2.81
C ARG A 169 -0.79 -8.06 2.02
N PHE A 170 -0.45 -8.29 0.75
CA PHE A 170 -1.27 -9.04 -0.19
C PHE A 170 -0.53 -10.29 -0.62
N LEU A 171 -1.28 -11.33 -1.02
CA LEU A 171 -0.72 -12.61 -1.50
C LEU A 171 0.20 -13.29 -0.47
N THR A 172 -0.09 -13.09 0.82
CA THR A 172 0.82 -13.47 1.93
C THR A 172 1.03 -14.98 2.08
N ASP A 173 0.15 -15.79 1.49
CA ASP A 173 0.22 -17.25 1.45
C ASP A 173 1.00 -17.78 0.23
N VAL A 174 1.55 -16.90 -0.58
CA VAL A 174 2.46 -17.21 -1.69
C VAL A 174 3.84 -16.66 -1.35
N THR A 175 4.82 -17.55 -1.29
CA THR A 175 6.23 -17.20 -1.03
C THR A 175 7.11 -17.81 -2.10
N GLU A 176 8.40 -17.48 -2.13
CA GLU A 176 9.39 -18.12 -3.00
C GLU A 176 9.52 -19.64 -2.79
N TYR A 177 9.04 -20.16 -1.66
CA TYR A 177 9.01 -21.59 -1.34
C TYR A 177 7.68 -22.26 -1.71
N THR A 178 6.65 -21.49 -2.05
CA THR A 178 5.36 -22.02 -2.48
C THR A 178 5.52 -22.70 -3.84
N PRO A 179 5.08 -23.97 -4.00
CA PRO A 179 5.09 -24.63 -5.30
C PRO A 179 4.40 -23.77 -6.36
N TYR A 180 5.06 -23.60 -7.50
CA TYR A 180 4.55 -22.83 -8.64
C TYR A 180 4.28 -21.34 -8.35
N TYR A 181 4.97 -20.71 -7.39
CA TYR A 181 4.71 -19.31 -7.03
C TYR A 181 4.78 -18.34 -8.22
N GLN A 182 5.70 -18.56 -9.18
CA GLN A 182 5.80 -17.72 -10.38
C GLN A 182 4.57 -17.85 -11.29
N ASP A 183 4.05 -19.08 -11.43
CA ASP A 183 2.83 -19.36 -12.19
C ASP A 183 1.63 -18.70 -11.51
N ILE A 184 1.55 -18.80 -10.19
CA ILE A 184 0.51 -18.14 -9.38
C ILE A 184 0.53 -16.63 -9.63
N LEU A 185 1.68 -15.97 -9.44
CA LEU A 185 1.82 -14.52 -9.67
C LEU A 185 1.50 -14.14 -11.12
N SER A 186 1.87 -14.97 -12.09
CA SER A 186 1.53 -14.76 -13.51
C SER A 186 0.01 -14.70 -13.73
N LEU A 187 -0.77 -15.58 -13.09
CA LEU A 187 -2.22 -15.56 -13.21
C LEU A 187 -2.87 -14.32 -12.59
N TYR A 188 -2.33 -13.78 -11.48
CA TYR A 188 -2.78 -12.49 -10.96
C TYR A 188 -2.46 -11.35 -11.92
N ARG A 189 -1.23 -11.31 -12.48
CA ARG A 189 -0.81 -10.28 -13.45
C ARG A 189 -1.68 -10.29 -14.70
N LYS A 190 -2.17 -11.46 -15.12
CA LYS A 190 -3.06 -11.65 -16.28
C LYS A 190 -4.53 -11.36 -15.98
N GLY A 191 -4.90 -11.05 -14.72
CA GLY A 191 -6.29 -10.80 -14.30
C GLY A 191 -7.15 -12.07 -14.27
N ILE A 192 -6.54 -13.24 -14.07
CA ILE A 192 -7.23 -14.53 -13.96
C ILE A 192 -7.61 -14.81 -12.50
N CYS A 193 -6.74 -14.40 -11.57
CA CYS A 193 -6.94 -14.56 -10.13
C CYS A 193 -7.18 -13.21 -9.45
N LEU A 194 -8.06 -13.22 -8.44
CA LEU A 194 -8.29 -12.11 -7.51
C LEU A 194 -7.89 -12.46 -6.06
N GLY A 195 -7.82 -13.75 -5.75
CA GLY A 195 -7.71 -14.25 -4.38
C GLY A 195 -9.06 -14.63 -3.79
N SER A 196 -9.01 -15.18 -2.58
CA SER A 196 -10.17 -15.72 -1.87
C SER A 196 -10.70 -14.78 -0.78
N ASP A 197 -10.00 -13.69 -0.53
CA ASP A 197 -10.28 -12.67 0.50
C ASP A 197 -9.75 -11.29 0.07
N GLU A 198 -9.89 -10.30 0.95
CA GLU A 198 -9.50 -8.90 0.72
C GLU A 198 -7.98 -8.72 0.55
N THR A 199 -7.17 -9.61 1.14
CA THR A 199 -5.70 -9.62 1.01
C THR A 199 -5.24 -10.42 -0.20
N GLY A 200 -6.16 -10.96 -1.01
CA GLY A 200 -5.83 -11.65 -2.23
C GLY A 200 -5.32 -13.08 -2.04
N SER A 201 -5.54 -13.74 -0.90
CA SER A 201 -4.97 -15.05 -0.57
C SER A 201 -5.25 -16.09 -1.66
N PHE A 202 -4.20 -16.76 -2.12
CA PHE A 202 -4.30 -17.71 -3.22
C PHE A 202 -4.74 -19.11 -2.77
N LEU A 203 -4.45 -19.52 -1.54
CA LEU A 203 -4.70 -20.84 -0.94
C LEU A 203 -4.08 -22.00 -1.76
N PRO A 204 -2.74 -22.04 -1.93
CA PRO A 204 -2.08 -22.92 -2.89
C PRO A 204 -2.35 -24.42 -2.69
N ASP A 205 -2.47 -24.87 -1.44
CA ASP A 205 -2.68 -26.29 -1.08
C ASP A 205 -4.16 -26.71 -1.10
N ALA A 206 -5.09 -25.76 -1.15
CA ALA A 206 -6.52 -26.08 -1.16
C ALA A 206 -6.93 -26.71 -2.50
N SER A 207 -7.93 -27.61 -2.46
CA SER A 207 -8.48 -28.20 -3.67
C SER A 207 -9.21 -27.15 -4.53
N ILE A 208 -9.01 -27.18 -5.84
CA ILE A 208 -9.78 -26.33 -6.76
C ILE A 208 -11.16 -26.96 -7.04
N THR A 209 -12.23 -26.18 -6.84
CA THR A 209 -13.59 -26.59 -7.20
C THR A 209 -13.87 -26.33 -8.69
N ARG A 210 -14.85 -27.04 -9.25
CA ARG A 210 -15.28 -26.82 -10.64
C ARG A 210 -15.75 -25.40 -10.92
N GLY A 211 -16.46 -24.76 -9.98
CA GLY A 211 -16.89 -23.36 -10.11
C GLY A 211 -15.71 -22.39 -10.15
N ALA A 212 -14.75 -22.54 -9.24
CA ALA A 212 -13.53 -21.71 -9.23
C ALA A 212 -12.68 -21.93 -10.48
N ALA A 213 -12.54 -23.18 -10.93
CA ALA A 213 -11.88 -23.53 -12.17
C ALA A 213 -12.58 -22.89 -13.39
N ALA A 214 -13.92 -22.93 -13.45
CA ALA A 214 -14.68 -22.30 -14.53
C ALA A 214 -14.35 -20.81 -14.62
N ALA A 215 -14.31 -20.10 -13.49
CA ALA A 215 -13.94 -18.69 -13.47
C ALA A 215 -12.52 -18.43 -13.99
N MET A 216 -11.54 -19.26 -13.63
CA MET A 216 -10.17 -19.12 -14.15
C MET A 216 -10.10 -19.37 -15.66
N LEU A 217 -10.76 -20.44 -16.13
CA LEU A 217 -10.76 -20.86 -17.53
C LEU A 217 -11.45 -19.85 -18.45
N THR A 218 -12.59 -19.28 -18.04
CA THR A 218 -13.32 -18.30 -18.85
C THR A 218 -12.58 -16.98 -18.96
N ARG A 219 -11.90 -16.54 -17.90
CA ARG A 219 -11.03 -15.35 -17.91
C ARG A 219 -9.86 -15.45 -18.91
N MET A 220 -9.44 -16.67 -19.26
CA MET A 220 -8.42 -16.87 -20.28
C MET A 220 -8.92 -16.67 -21.71
N VAL A 221 -10.22 -16.91 -21.96
CA VAL A 221 -10.80 -16.92 -23.31
C VAL A 221 -11.77 -15.75 -23.57
N ASP A 222 -12.24 -15.09 -22.50
CA ASP A 222 -13.11 -13.92 -22.56
C ASP A 222 -12.46 -12.77 -21.76
N PRO A 223 -11.79 -11.82 -22.45
CA PRO A 223 -11.12 -10.70 -21.80
C PRO A 223 -12.05 -9.83 -20.93
N SER A 224 -13.36 -9.82 -21.20
CA SER A 224 -14.33 -9.02 -20.44
C SER A 224 -14.61 -9.57 -19.04
N LEU A 225 -14.29 -10.84 -18.80
CA LEU A 225 -14.46 -11.49 -17.50
C LEU A 225 -13.23 -11.39 -16.59
N ARG A 226 -12.11 -10.86 -17.11
CA ARG A 226 -10.87 -10.66 -16.35
C ARG A 226 -11.09 -9.69 -15.19
N VAL A 227 -10.42 -9.98 -14.09
CA VAL A 227 -10.59 -9.27 -12.82
C VAL A 227 -9.40 -8.36 -12.53
N THR A 228 -9.68 -7.23 -11.89
CA THR A 228 -8.68 -6.27 -11.42
C THR A 228 -8.74 -6.19 -9.90
N PRO A 229 -7.64 -6.49 -9.19
CA PRO A 229 -7.58 -6.29 -7.74
C PRO A 229 -7.73 -4.81 -7.37
N SER A 230 -8.58 -4.53 -6.39
CA SER A 230 -8.81 -3.20 -5.83
C SER A 230 -8.06 -3.03 -4.50
N TRP A 231 -6.76 -3.30 -4.52
CA TRP A 231 -5.91 -3.23 -3.33
C TRP A 231 -5.40 -1.80 -3.13
N ASN A 232 -5.59 -1.25 -1.92
CA ASN A 232 -4.97 0.01 -1.55
C ASN A 232 -3.52 -0.27 -1.13
N LEU A 233 -2.57 0.15 -1.96
CA LEU A 233 -1.15 -0.09 -1.77
C LEU A 233 -0.44 1.08 -1.06
N THR A 234 -1.10 2.23 -0.92
CA THR A 234 -0.53 3.44 -0.33
C THR A 234 -0.97 3.61 1.11
N GLU A 235 -0.03 3.61 2.05
CA GLU A 235 -0.20 4.34 3.30
C GLU A 235 0.01 5.82 2.99
N SER A 236 -0.88 6.69 3.46
CA SER A 236 -0.79 8.13 3.24
C SER A 236 -1.02 8.84 4.55
N ALA A 237 -0.16 9.81 4.84
CA ALA A 237 -0.27 10.67 6.00
C ALA A 237 -1.14 11.92 5.74
N GLN A 238 -1.80 12.01 4.58
CA GLN A 238 -2.65 13.14 4.21
C GLN A 238 -3.71 13.47 5.28
N GLY A 239 -3.78 14.75 5.63
CA GLY A 239 -4.70 15.25 6.65
C GLY A 239 -4.21 15.15 8.10
N THR A 240 -3.04 14.55 8.34
CA THR A 240 -2.39 14.58 9.67
C THR A 240 -1.94 15.99 10.01
N ALA A 241 -2.27 16.48 11.20
CA ALA A 241 -1.81 17.77 11.70
C ALA A 241 -0.64 17.62 12.68
N LEU A 242 0.15 18.68 12.88
CA LEU A 242 1.20 18.72 13.89
C LEU A 242 0.71 18.40 15.31
N ALA A 243 -0.55 18.73 15.60
CA ALA A 243 -1.19 18.44 16.88
C ALA A 243 -1.38 16.93 17.12
N ASP A 244 -1.57 16.15 16.05
CA ASP A 244 -1.76 14.70 16.13
C ASP A 244 -0.45 13.95 16.46
N LEU A 245 0.70 14.61 16.24
CA LEU A 245 2.04 14.06 16.51
C LEU A 245 2.46 14.19 17.98
N VAL A 246 1.56 14.64 18.85
CA VAL A 246 1.83 14.87 20.28
C VAL A 246 0.78 14.15 21.11
N GLU A 247 1.22 13.23 21.98
CA GLU A 247 0.35 12.60 22.96
C GLU A 247 -0.35 13.69 23.81
N PRO A 248 -1.69 13.69 23.92
CA PRO A 248 -2.40 14.73 24.65
C PRO A 248 -2.03 14.82 26.14
N GLY A 249 -1.70 16.03 26.57
CA GLY A 249 -1.43 16.34 27.98
C GLY A 249 -2.65 16.86 28.73
N ARG A 250 -2.55 16.92 30.06
CA ARG A 250 -3.58 17.53 30.92
C ARG A 250 -3.24 18.98 31.26
N TYR A 251 -4.20 19.88 31.09
CA TYR A 251 -4.09 21.25 31.61
C TYR A 251 -4.11 21.31 33.14
N ILE A 252 -3.13 22.02 33.70
CA ILE A 252 -2.93 22.28 35.11
C ILE A 252 -2.75 23.79 35.26
N ALA A 253 -3.67 24.43 35.99
CA ALA A 253 -3.66 25.89 36.06
C ALA A 253 -2.41 26.46 36.73
N SER A 254 -1.83 25.77 37.71
CA SER A 254 -0.72 26.28 38.55
C SER A 254 0.39 25.23 38.68
N PRO A 255 1.09 24.83 37.60
CA PRO A 255 2.04 23.74 37.66
C PRO A 255 3.23 24.10 38.55
N THR A 256 3.66 23.16 39.39
CA THR A 256 4.75 23.35 40.36
C THR A 256 5.94 22.44 40.08
N THR A 257 5.72 21.37 39.31
CA THR A 257 6.76 20.40 38.95
C THR A 257 7.08 20.44 37.46
N THR A 258 8.22 19.87 37.08
CA THR A 258 8.62 19.70 35.67
C THR A 258 7.60 18.87 34.89
N GLU A 259 7.09 17.79 35.49
CA GLU A 259 6.10 16.92 34.84
C GLU A 259 4.76 17.65 34.62
N GLU A 260 4.31 18.45 35.58
CA GLU A 260 3.09 19.25 35.41
C GLU A 260 3.24 20.27 34.28
N ILE A 261 4.41 20.94 34.17
CA ILE A 261 4.68 21.84 33.03
C ILE A 261 4.73 21.03 31.72
N ALA A 262 5.27 19.82 31.72
CA ALA A 262 5.29 18.97 30.52
C ALA A 262 3.89 18.54 30.08
N GLN A 263 2.99 18.25 31.02
CA GLN A 263 1.56 18.00 30.75
C GLN A 263 0.90 19.23 30.11
N ASP A 264 1.19 20.44 30.60
CA ASP A 264 0.67 21.68 30.02
C ASP A 264 1.22 21.98 28.62
N ILE A 265 2.50 21.69 28.36
CA ILE A 265 3.08 21.81 27.02
C ILE A 265 2.42 20.83 26.06
N ARG A 266 2.27 19.55 26.44
CA ARG A 266 1.55 18.57 25.61
C ARG A 266 0.10 18.96 25.38
N TYR A 267 -0.59 19.48 26.40
CA TYR A 267 -1.95 20.03 26.26
C TYR A 267 -2.00 21.16 25.23
N MET A 268 -1.05 22.10 25.29
CA MET A 268 -0.96 23.21 24.35
C MET A 268 -0.72 22.70 22.91
N LEU A 269 0.30 21.87 22.71
CA LEU A 269 0.70 21.38 21.39
C LEU A 269 -0.39 20.52 20.74
N SER A 270 -0.96 19.56 21.48
CA SER A 270 -2.05 18.69 20.98
C SER A 270 -3.37 19.43 20.74
N SER A 271 -3.51 20.66 21.25
CA SER A 271 -4.63 21.55 20.91
C SER A 271 -4.37 22.42 19.67
N GLY A 272 -3.18 22.31 19.06
CA GLY A 272 -2.75 23.17 17.96
C GLY A 272 -2.43 24.61 18.37
N SER A 273 -2.33 24.89 19.67
CA SER A 273 -2.05 26.24 20.20
C SER A 273 -0.55 26.51 20.27
N ASN A 274 -0.17 27.77 20.12
CA ASN A 274 1.17 28.29 20.44
C ASN A 274 1.19 29.10 21.76
N GLN A 275 0.06 29.12 22.49
CA GLN A 275 -0.12 29.88 23.71
C GLN A 275 -0.56 28.99 24.86
N LEU A 276 0.09 29.17 26.01
CA LEU A 276 -0.24 28.53 27.27
C LEU A 276 -0.51 29.59 28.34
N THR A 277 -1.75 29.63 28.84
CA THR A 277 -2.14 30.52 29.94
C THR A 277 -2.20 29.74 31.25
N LEU A 278 -1.36 30.14 32.21
CA LEU A 278 -1.29 29.62 33.57
C LEU A 278 -1.85 30.65 34.56
N GLN A 279 -2.16 30.17 35.76
CA GLN A 279 -2.74 30.91 36.87
C GLN A 279 -1.91 30.69 38.13
N TYR A 280 -1.15 31.68 38.55
CA TYR A 280 -0.36 31.70 39.78
C TYR A 280 -0.75 32.88 40.66
N SER A 281 -1.33 32.63 41.82
CA SER A 281 -1.65 33.70 42.77
C SER A 281 -0.36 34.36 43.30
N GLY A 282 -0.16 35.64 42.97
CA GLY A 282 0.97 36.43 43.48
C GLY A 282 2.34 36.07 42.90
N ILE A 283 2.41 35.60 41.64
CA ILE A 283 3.68 35.23 41.00
C ILE A 283 4.66 36.40 40.94
N SER A 284 5.91 36.14 41.35
CA SER A 284 7.02 37.08 41.18
C SER A 284 7.61 36.99 39.77
N ALA A 285 8.27 38.05 39.31
CA ALA A 285 8.97 38.05 38.02
C ALA A 285 10.03 36.92 37.91
N ILE A 286 10.67 36.57 39.03
CA ILE A 286 11.67 35.49 39.09
C ILE A 286 11.00 34.13 38.87
N GLN A 287 9.88 33.87 39.54
CA GLN A 287 9.11 32.63 39.35
C GLN A 287 8.55 32.52 37.93
N ALA A 288 8.01 33.62 37.38
CA ALA A 288 7.53 33.64 36.00
C ALA A 288 8.64 33.30 35.00
N ARG A 289 9.86 33.83 35.23
CA ARG A 289 11.02 33.51 34.42
C ARG A 289 11.42 32.03 34.53
N GLN A 290 11.42 31.46 35.73
CA GLN A 290 11.75 30.03 35.94
C GLN A 290 10.76 29.11 35.22
N VAL A 291 9.46 29.41 35.31
CA VAL A 291 8.41 28.65 34.60
C VAL A 291 8.58 28.78 33.09
N MET A 292 8.84 30.00 32.60
CA MET A 292 9.09 30.27 31.18
C MET A 292 10.31 29.50 30.64
N GLU A 293 11.45 29.54 31.33
CA GLU A 293 12.68 28.84 30.93
C GLU A 293 12.48 27.32 30.93
N LYS A 294 11.77 26.79 31.93
CA LYS A 294 11.45 25.36 32.00
C LYS A 294 10.50 24.93 30.88
N ALA A 295 9.47 25.73 30.62
CA ALA A 295 8.49 25.47 29.56
C ALA A 295 9.15 25.50 28.17
N LEU A 296 10.06 26.45 27.92
CA LEU A 296 10.84 26.48 26.68
C LEU A 296 11.73 25.25 26.55
N SER A 297 12.45 24.88 27.61
CA SER A 297 13.31 23.69 27.61
C SER A 297 12.54 22.40 27.29
N ILE A 298 11.32 22.25 27.81
CA ILE A 298 10.47 21.09 27.49
C ILE A 298 9.95 21.20 26.05
N THR A 299 9.54 22.39 25.61
CA THR A 299 9.03 22.57 24.24
C THR A 299 10.10 22.22 23.20
N LYS A 300 11.38 22.49 23.49
CA LYS A 300 12.50 22.11 22.60
C LYS A 300 12.67 20.61 22.40
N SER A 301 12.15 19.75 23.27
CA SER A 301 12.13 18.30 23.01
C SER A 301 11.13 17.91 21.91
N TYR A 302 10.25 18.83 21.53
CA TYR A 302 9.31 18.74 20.42
C TYR A 302 9.74 19.70 19.29
N CYS A 303 11.02 19.72 18.93
CA CYS A 303 11.56 20.71 17.98
C CYS A 303 10.89 20.64 16.60
N GLU A 304 10.27 19.51 16.23
CA GLU A 304 9.42 19.37 15.05
C GLU A 304 8.23 20.35 15.04
N GLN A 305 7.79 20.81 16.20
CA GLN A 305 6.73 21.82 16.34
C GLN A 305 7.19 23.23 15.99
N SER A 306 8.49 23.41 15.69
CA SER A 306 9.12 24.68 15.29
C SER A 306 9.07 25.76 16.37
N TYR A 307 9.04 25.40 17.65
CA TYR A 307 9.07 26.38 18.75
C TYR A 307 10.42 26.37 19.46
N ASN A 308 11.21 27.42 19.24
CA ASN A 308 12.54 27.59 19.85
C ASN A 308 12.68 28.90 20.65
N SER A 309 11.65 29.74 20.68
CA SER A 309 11.57 30.97 21.48
C SER A 309 10.24 31.06 22.25
N VAL A 310 10.24 31.81 23.35
CA VAL A 310 9.03 32.07 24.15
C VAL A 310 9.03 33.51 24.68
N THR A 311 7.86 34.13 24.67
CA THR A 311 7.61 35.39 25.37
C THR A 311 6.65 35.16 26.53
N CYS A 312 6.85 35.89 27.63
CA CYS A 312 6.02 35.80 28.82
C CYS A 312 5.38 37.14 29.14
N SER A 313 4.06 37.14 29.27
CA SER A 313 3.30 38.24 29.87
C SER A 313 2.67 37.76 31.17
N PHE A 314 2.78 38.52 32.25
CA PHE A 314 2.14 38.16 33.52
C PHE A 314 1.49 39.38 34.17
N HIS A 315 0.39 39.14 34.87
CA HIS A 315 -0.35 40.15 35.61
C HIS A 315 -0.27 39.87 37.12
N PRO A 316 -0.20 40.91 37.96
CA PRO A 316 -0.22 40.75 39.42
C PRO A 316 -1.49 40.06 39.96
N SER A 317 -2.60 40.06 39.19
CA SER A 317 -3.82 39.32 39.49
C SER A 317 -3.65 37.79 39.42
N GLY A 318 -2.54 37.33 38.85
CA GLY A 318 -2.10 35.94 38.88
C GLY A 318 -2.13 35.22 37.54
N SER A 319 -2.50 35.87 36.43
CA SER A 319 -2.42 35.23 35.12
C SER A 319 -1.02 35.38 34.53
N MET A 320 -0.50 34.30 33.94
CA MET A 320 0.76 34.26 33.18
C MET A 320 0.47 33.60 31.83
N THR A 321 0.80 34.27 30.72
CA THR A 321 0.65 33.73 29.37
C THR A 321 2.01 33.60 28.71
N LEU A 322 2.32 32.38 28.30
CA LEU A 322 3.47 32.03 27.49
C LEU A 322 3.04 31.99 26.02
N THR A 323 3.78 32.66 25.14
CA THR A 323 3.56 32.59 23.68
C THR A 323 4.83 32.08 23.03
N PHE A 324 4.72 30.92 22.39
CA PHE A 324 5.81 30.22 21.73
C PHE A 324 5.88 30.60 20.25
N SER A 325 7.11 30.68 19.73
CA SER A 325 7.41 30.98 18.33
C SER A 325 8.74 30.34 17.93
N ALA A 326 9.16 30.54 16.68
CA ALA A 326 10.57 30.46 16.31
C ALA A 326 11.11 31.87 16.12
N VAL A 327 12.30 32.13 16.67
CA VAL A 327 13.05 33.38 16.42
C VAL A 327 12.17 34.65 16.61
N ASP A 328 12.46 35.74 15.88
CA ASP A 328 11.66 36.98 15.81
C ASP A 328 10.43 36.87 14.88
N LEU A 329 9.74 35.72 14.82
CA LEU A 329 8.53 35.55 14.00
C LEU A 329 7.25 35.92 14.76
N THR A 330 6.31 36.54 14.03
CA THR A 330 4.93 36.72 14.48
C THR A 330 4.15 35.40 14.46
N SER A 331 3.04 35.32 15.21
CA SER A 331 2.19 34.11 15.25
C SER A 331 1.66 33.68 13.89
N SER A 332 1.39 34.61 12.97
CA SER A 332 0.95 34.28 11.61
C SER A 332 2.07 33.73 10.73
N GLN A 333 3.30 34.20 10.92
CA GLN A 333 4.44 33.69 10.15
C GLN A 333 4.82 32.28 10.59
N ILE A 334 4.90 32.05 11.90
CA ILE A 334 5.26 30.72 12.40
C ILE A 334 4.23 29.66 11.99
N GLU A 335 2.93 30.00 12.01
CA GLU A 335 1.89 29.06 11.56
C GLU A 335 2.00 28.72 10.07
N THR A 336 2.38 29.69 9.23
CA THR A 336 2.62 29.47 7.81
C THR A 336 3.78 28.48 7.60
N TYR A 337 4.91 28.68 8.31
CA TYR A 337 6.05 27.77 8.20
C TYR A 337 5.79 26.39 8.78
N ARG A 338 5.06 26.30 9.89
CA ARG A 338 4.64 25.02 10.50
C ARG A 338 3.75 24.20 9.56
N THR A 339 2.76 24.86 8.95
CA THR A 339 1.89 24.21 7.96
C THR A 339 2.70 23.70 6.77
N ALA A 340 3.53 24.56 6.19
CA ALA A 340 4.36 24.17 5.04
C ALA A 340 5.37 23.06 5.37
N ALA A 341 5.96 23.07 6.57
CA ALA A 341 6.85 21.98 7.00
C ALA A 341 6.11 20.65 7.13
N MET A 342 4.90 20.65 7.69
CA MET A 342 4.07 19.45 7.83
C MET A 342 3.64 18.92 6.45
N ASP A 343 3.16 19.80 5.57
CA ASP A 343 2.75 19.43 4.20
C ASP A 343 3.92 18.80 3.42
N SER A 344 5.13 19.37 3.54
CA SER A 344 6.33 18.81 2.91
C SER A 344 6.74 17.47 3.53
N ALA A 345 6.65 17.31 4.86
CA ALA A 345 6.94 16.04 5.51
C ALA A 345 5.98 14.93 5.06
N ILE A 346 4.68 15.23 4.93
CA ILE A 346 3.67 14.31 4.38
C ILE A 346 4.00 13.96 2.93
N ALA A 347 4.38 14.94 2.12
CA ALA A 347 4.74 14.69 0.72
C ALA A 347 5.95 13.74 0.59
N VAL A 348 6.97 13.91 1.44
CA VAL A 348 8.14 13.02 1.48
C VAL A 348 7.75 11.63 1.97
N HIS A 349 6.98 11.53 3.06
CA HIS A 349 6.46 10.25 3.57
C HIS A 349 5.70 9.49 2.48
N ASP A 350 4.71 10.12 1.87
CA ASP A 350 3.85 9.48 0.86
C ASP A 350 4.66 9.09 -0.38
N GLN A 351 5.65 9.88 -0.78
CA GLN A 351 6.58 9.52 -1.85
C GLN A 351 7.40 8.27 -1.50
N MET A 352 7.93 8.14 -0.28
CA MET A 352 8.70 6.95 0.13
C MET A 352 7.85 5.68 0.08
N TRP A 353 6.57 5.77 0.45
CA TRP A 353 5.62 4.66 0.37
C TRP A 353 5.22 4.34 -1.07
N GLU A 354 4.97 5.36 -1.90
CA GLU A 354 4.62 5.17 -3.32
C GLU A 354 5.75 4.54 -4.12
N GLU A 355 7.01 4.93 -3.87
CA GLU A 355 8.19 4.39 -4.52
C GLU A 355 8.62 3.01 -3.96
N GLY A 356 7.97 2.55 -2.88
CA GLY A 356 8.30 1.28 -2.21
C GLY A 356 9.66 1.30 -1.49
N LEU A 357 10.17 2.49 -1.17
CA LEU A 357 11.38 2.66 -0.35
C LEU A 357 11.08 2.42 1.14
N VAL A 358 9.86 2.74 1.56
CA VAL A 358 9.29 2.33 2.85
C VAL A 358 8.16 1.33 2.59
N THR A 359 8.17 0.24 3.34
CA THR A 359 7.14 -0.81 3.28
C THR A 359 6.66 -1.19 4.67
N SER A 360 5.51 -1.85 4.75
CA SER A 360 4.90 -2.25 6.03
C SER A 360 5.63 -3.37 6.77
N ASP A 361 6.46 -4.15 6.09
CA ASP A 361 7.27 -5.22 6.69
C ASP A 361 8.62 -4.74 7.22
N MET A 362 8.99 -3.48 6.97
CA MET A 362 10.20 -2.89 7.53
C MET A 362 10.07 -2.68 9.04
N THR A 363 11.15 -2.98 9.76
CA THR A 363 11.24 -2.65 11.19
C THR A 363 11.30 -1.12 11.39
N GLU A 364 11.03 -0.63 12.60
CA GLU A 364 11.13 0.81 12.89
C GLU A 364 12.53 1.33 12.57
N ARG A 365 13.56 0.52 12.84
CA ARG A 365 14.95 0.83 12.48
C ARG A 365 15.17 0.94 10.98
N GLU A 366 14.59 0.05 10.19
CA GLU A 366 14.74 0.08 8.73
C GLU A 366 14.06 1.31 8.14
N LYS A 367 12.84 1.63 8.59
CA LYS A 367 12.12 2.85 8.18
C LYS A 367 12.88 4.11 8.57
N ALA A 368 13.32 4.19 9.82
CA ALA A 368 14.11 5.31 10.32
C ALA A 368 15.40 5.51 9.51
N ARG A 369 16.02 4.42 9.05
CA ARG A 369 17.22 4.48 8.21
C ARG A 369 16.93 5.08 6.83
N VAL A 370 15.81 4.76 6.20
CA VAL A 370 15.42 5.36 4.90
C VAL A 370 15.30 6.87 5.02
N TYR A 371 14.57 7.35 6.03
CA TYR A 371 14.42 8.79 6.25
C TYR A 371 15.73 9.46 6.67
N TYR A 372 16.62 8.75 7.38
CA TYR A 372 17.95 9.27 7.73
C TYR A 372 18.76 9.53 6.46
N THR A 373 18.80 8.55 5.56
CA THR A 373 19.45 8.69 4.24
C THR A 373 18.85 9.86 3.48
N TRP A 374 17.52 9.95 3.41
CA TRP A 374 16.83 11.02 2.69
C TRP A 374 17.21 12.41 3.23
N ILE A 375 17.21 12.60 4.55
CA ILE A 375 17.60 13.87 5.18
C ILE A 375 19.05 14.24 4.81
N CYS A 376 19.99 13.32 4.95
CA CYS A 376 21.40 13.57 4.63
C CYS A 376 21.65 13.81 3.13
N GLU A 377 20.78 13.34 2.24
CA GLU A 377 20.94 13.54 0.78
C GLU A 377 20.19 14.77 0.26
N ASN A 378 19.28 15.35 1.04
CA ASN A 378 18.40 16.45 0.61
C ASN A 378 18.56 17.73 1.43
N CYS A 379 19.58 17.81 2.28
CA CYS A 379 19.91 19.01 3.03
C CYS A 379 21.42 19.29 2.99
N VAL A 380 21.79 20.55 3.19
CA VAL A 380 23.17 21.00 3.38
C VAL A 380 23.23 21.88 4.63
N TYR A 381 24.26 21.69 5.45
CA TYR A 381 24.42 22.48 6.67
C TYR A 381 24.62 23.97 6.38
N ASP A 382 23.81 24.81 7.02
CA ASP A 382 23.88 26.26 6.88
C ASP A 382 24.90 26.87 7.86
N TYR A 383 26.13 27.07 7.36
CA TYR A 383 27.20 27.71 8.14
C TYR A 383 27.04 29.23 8.32
N ASP A 384 26.16 29.86 7.54
CA ASP A 384 25.90 31.31 7.60
C ASP A 384 24.68 31.64 8.48
N ALA A 385 24.04 30.60 9.06
CA ALA A 385 22.91 30.74 9.95
C ALA A 385 23.24 31.63 11.16
N THR A 386 22.33 32.55 11.45
CA THR A 386 22.31 33.33 12.68
C THR A 386 21.21 32.78 13.60
N GLU A 387 21.20 33.20 14.86
CA GLU A 387 20.16 32.82 15.84
C GLU A 387 18.72 33.11 15.36
N ASN A 388 18.56 34.01 14.39
CA ASN A 388 17.28 34.40 13.82
C ASN A 388 16.96 33.75 12.45
N SER A 389 17.80 32.83 11.97
CA SER A 389 17.61 32.16 10.68
C SER A 389 16.49 31.11 10.73
N LEU A 390 15.78 30.93 9.60
CA LEU A 390 14.80 29.84 9.44
C LEU A 390 15.44 28.45 9.44
N SER A 391 16.76 28.37 9.27
CA SER A 391 17.57 27.15 9.35
C SER A 391 17.38 26.40 10.68
N HIS A 392 16.88 27.07 11.72
CA HIS A 392 16.54 26.48 13.01
C HIS A 392 15.16 25.80 13.06
N ILE A 393 14.41 25.72 11.96
CA ILE A 393 13.12 25.04 11.89
C ILE A 393 13.04 24.07 10.69
N PRO A 394 12.22 23.01 10.77
CA PRO A 394 12.11 21.98 9.72
C PRO A 394 11.76 22.52 8.34
N TYR A 395 10.99 23.61 8.28
CA TYR A 395 10.59 24.27 7.03
C TYR A 395 11.79 24.53 6.10
N SER A 396 12.91 25.02 6.66
CA SER A 396 14.08 25.38 5.87
C SER A 396 14.75 24.16 5.25
N LEU A 397 14.77 23.03 5.96
CA LEU A 397 15.27 21.78 5.41
C LEU A 397 14.42 21.34 4.21
N PHE A 398 13.10 21.22 4.41
CA PHE A 398 12.22 20.68 3.37
C PHE A 398 12.07 21.60 2.16
N THR A 399 12.14 22.91 2.36
CA THR A 399 11.82 23.89 1.31
C THR A 399 13.07 24.45 0.65
N GLU A 400 14.10 24.76 1.44
CA GLU A 400 15.32 25.42 0.95
C GLU A 400 16.49 24.44 0.78
N GLY A 401 16.38 23.22 1.32
CA GLY A 401 17.47 22.24 1.31
C GLY A 401 18.65 22.67 2.18
N THR A 402 18.44 23.58 3.13
CA THR A 402 19.49 24.07 4.04
C THR A 402 18.96 24.25 5.46
N ALA A 403 19.70 23.79 6.47
CA ALA A 403 19.31 23.89 7.87
C ALA A 403 20.52 23.86 8.82
N VAL A 404 20.28 24.14 10.11
CA VAL A 404 21.20 23.79 11.20
C VAL A 404 20.59 22.70 12.07
N CYS A 405 21.29 22.27 13.12
CA CYS A 405 20.95 21.07 13.89
C CYS A 405 19.49 21.00 14.38
N ASP A 406 18.88 22.11 14.80
CA ASP A 406 17.45 22.14 15.18
C ASP A 406 16.52 21.79 14.00
N GLY A 407 16.80 22.35 12.81
CA GLY A 407 16.02 22.10 11.60
C GLY A 407 16.17 20.67 11.08
N TYR A 408 17.40 20.13 11.09
CA TYR A 408 17.67 18.72 10.78
C TYR A 408 16.92 17.77 11.71
N THR A 409 17.04 18.00 13.03
CA THR A 409 16.40 17.16 14.05
C THR A 409 14.89 17.23 13.94
N GLY A 410 14.33 18.43 13.81
CA GLY A 410 12.88 18.59 13.73
C GLY A 410 12.28 18.00 12.45
N ALA A 411 12.96 18.12 11.30
CA ALA A 411 12.50 17.50 10.06
C ALA A 411 12.52 15.97 10.12
N TYR A 412 13.59 15.41 10.70
CA TYR A 412 13.68 13.97 10.90
C TYR A 412 12.63 13.46 11.88
N ASN A 413 12.39 14.17 12.99
CA ASN A 413 11.32 13.85 13.94
C ASN A 413 9.93 13.86 13.28
N LEU A 414 9.63 14.78 12.36
CA LEU A 414 8.36 14.76 11.61
C LEU A 414 8.19 13.44 10.86
N LEU A 415 9.20 13.02 10.11
CA LEU A 415 9.15 11.79 9.31
C LEU A 415 9.01 10.54 10.19
N LEU A 416 9.75 10.46 11.31
CA LEU A 416 9.61 9.35 12.25
C LEU A 416 8.21 9.27 12.86
N LYS A 417 7.65 10.41 13.28
CA LYS A 417 6.32 10.44 13.90
C LYS A 417 5.20 10.13 12.91
N LEU A 418 5.37 10.46 11.63
CA LEU A 418 4.46 10.03 10.58
C LEU A 418 4.41 8.50 10.41
N GLU A 419 5.50 7.80 10.71
CA GLU A 419 5.55 6.33 10.77
C GLU A 419 5.03 5.75 12.10
N GLY A 420 4.62 6.60 13.04
CA GLY A 420 4.24 6.20 14.39
C GLY A 420 5.41 5.83 15.31
N ILE A 421 6.64 6.24 14.96
CA ILE A 421 7.84 5.98 15.77
C ILE A 421 7.94 7.04 16.87
N ASP A 422 8.01 6.58 18.12
CA ASP A 422 8.19 7.44 19.28
C ASP A 422 9.59 8.07 19.27
N CYS A 423 9.64 9.40 19.18
CA CYS A 423 10.88 10.16 19.25
C CYS A 423 10.71 11.55 19.89
N TYR A 424 11.85 12.09 20.35
CA TYR A 424 11.97 13.45 20.87
C TYR A 424 13.38 13.98 20.61
N ALA A 425 13.56 15.29 20.76
CA ALA A 425 14.88 15.91 20.63
C ALA A 425 15.62 16.02 21.96
N LEU A 426 16.91 15.68 21.94
CA LEU A 426 17.85 15.84 23.06
C LEU A 426 18.91 16.86 22.65
N SER A 427 19.29 17.75 23.57
CA SER A 427 20.26 18.82 23.29
C SER A 427 21.24 19.03 24.42
N ASN A 428 22.47 19.44 24.08
CA ASN A 428 23.42 20.04 25.00
C ASN A 428 23.60 21.55 24.70
N SER A 429 24.66 22.17 25.20
CA SER A 429 24.88 23.61 25.05
C SER A 429 25.13 24.09 23.61
N GLY A 430 25.44 23.19 22.67
CA GLY A 430 25.81 23.57 21.31
C GLY A 430 25.28 22.66 20.21
N HIS A 431 24.52 21.62 20.55
CA HIS A 431 24.01 20.65 19.58
C HIS A 431 22.70 20.01 20.03
N ILE A 432 21.89 19.57 19.07
CA ILE A 432 20.61 18.90 19.25
C ILE A 432 20.50 17.76 18.23
N TRP A 433 19.93 16.63 18.66
CA TRP A 433 19.74 15.44 17.84
C TRP A 433 18.50 14.66 18.30
N THR A 434 18.17 13.59 17.58
CA THR A 434 16.97 12.77 17.83
C THR A 434 17.27 11.63 18.80
N VAL A 435 16.39 11.40 19.76
CA VAL A 435 16.29 10.13 20.50
C VAL A 435 15.00 9.45 20.07
N ALA A 436 15.08 8.19 19.66
CA ALA A 436 13.95 7.41 19.17
C ALA A 436 13.92 6.01 19.79
N SER A 437 12.73 5.46 20.00
CA SER A 437 12.55 4.04 20.29
C SER A 437 12.41 3.31 18.96
N LEU A 438 13.41 2.49 18.59
CA LEU A 438 13.37 1.65 17.40
C LEU A 438 13.39 0.18 17.80
N ASP A 439 12.35 -0.56 17.42
CA ASP A 439 12.15 -1.97 17.68
C ASP A 439 12.25 -2.30 19.18
N GLY A 440 11.70 -1.41 20.01
CA GLY A 440 11.75 -1.48 21.47
C GLY A 440 13.09 -1.10 22.11
N THR A 441 14.02 -0.52 21.34
CA THR A 441 15.33 -0.08 21.82
C THR A 441 15.50 1.43 21.66
N GLU A 442 15.80 2.14 22.75
CA GLU A 442 16.15 3.56 22.69
C GLU A 442 17.51 3.75 22.01
N VAL A 443 17.54 4.62 21.01
CA VAL A 443 18.75 4.96 20.25
C VAL A 443 18.83 6.46 20.01
N HIS A 444 20.05 6.94 19.75
CA HIS A 444 20.37 8.32 19.44
C HIS A 444 20.75 8.44 17.96
N ILE A 445 20.16 9.40 17.26
CA ILE A 445 20.31 9.57 15.81
C ILE A 445 20.63 11.04 15.52
N ASP A 446 21.77 11.29 14.91
CA ASP A 446 22.23 12.63 14.55
C ASP A 446 22.37 12.77 13.04
N THR A 447 21.31 13.30 12.41
CA THR A 447 21.27 13.58 10.98
C THR A 447 22.17 14.75 10.58
N THR A 448 22.54 15.63 11.52
CA THR A 448 23.38 16.80 11.23
C THR A 448 24.83 16.38 11.02
N TRP A 449 25.37 15.57 11.94
CA TRP A 449 26.73 15.05 11.80
C TRP A 449 26.79 13.88 10.81
N GLY A 450 25.68 13.16 10.66
CA GLY A 450 25.46 12.20 9.59
C GLY A 450 25.63 12.78 8.18
N ASP A 451 25.40 14.08 8.00
CA ASP A 451 25.54 14.82 6.74
C ASP A 451 26.90 15.54 6.60
N SER A 452 27.92 15.17 7.39
CA SER A 452 29.22 15.88 7.38
C SER A 452 30.15 15.52 6.21
N GLY A 453 29.71 14.68 5.25
CA GLY A 453 30.57 14.09 4.22
C GLY A 453 29.90 13.95 2.86
N PRO A 454 30.61 13.38 1.86
CA PRO A 454 30.09 13.21 0.50
C PRO A 454 29.00 12.13 0.38
N THR A 455 28.80 11.35 1.44
CA THR A 455 27.77 10.30 1.56
C THR A 455 27.32 10.24 3.01
N PRO A 456 26.07 9.83 3.30
CA PRO A 456 25.57 9.73 4.68
C PRO A 456 26.48 8.86 5.57
N ASP A 457 26.90 9.40 6.71
CA ASP A 457 27.71 8.70 7.71
C ASP A 457 26.79 7.97 8.70
N TYR A 458 26.68 6.65 8.57
CA TYR A 458 25.83 5.83 9.43
C TYR A 458 26.40 5.58 10.83
N THR A 459 27.59 6.08 11.17
CA THR A 459 28.10 6.00 12.55
C THR A 459 27.29 6.87 13.52
N PHE A 460 26.58 7.87 13.00
CA PHE A 460 25.64 8.72 13.74
C PHE A 460 24.18 8.23 13.66
N PHE A 461 23.94 7.09 13.00
CA PHE A 461 22.61 6.48 12.92
C PHE A 461 22.44 5.41 14.00
N ALA A 462 21.40 5.58 14.82
CA ALA A 462 20.96 4.62 15.84
C ALA A 462 22.06 4.18 16.82
N MET A 463 22.84 5.16 17.28
CA MET A 463 23.85 5.02 18.33
C MET A 463 23.20 4.58 19.64
N THR A 464 23.93 3.77 20.42
CA THR A 464 23.60 3.58 21.84
C THR A 464 23.78 4.88 22.62
N PRO A 465 23.11 5.05 23.78
CA PRO A 465 23.35 6.21 24.64
C PRO A 465 24.83 6.42 25.01
N ALA A 466 25.60 5.33 25.16
CA ALA A 466 27.03 5.39 25.48
C ALA A 466 27.90 5.85 24.29
N GLU A 467 27.54 5.50 23.06
CA GLU A 467 28.21 6.00 21.85
C GLU A 467 27.87 7.47 21.62
N SER A 468 26.59 7.85 21.75
CA SER A 468 26.16 9.24 21.67
C SER A 468 26.85 10.12 22.71
N TRP A 469 26.98 9.64 23.96
CA TRP A 469 27.71 10.36 25.01
C TRP A 469 29.18 10.64 24.66
N GLN A 470 29.84 9.74 23.93
CA GLN A 470 31.23 9.92 23.50
C GLN A 470 31.36 10.98 22.41
N GLN A 471 30.34 11.14 21.56
CA GLN A 471 30.32 12.14 20.48
C GLN A 471 29.90 13.52 21.00
N HIS A 472 28.84 13.57 21.80
CA HIS A 472 28.33 14.81 22.39
C HIS A 472 27.85 14.52 23.82
N PRO A 473 28.62 14.89 24.87
CA PRO A 473 28.17 14.76 26.25
C PRO A 473 26.91 15.61 26.51
N TRP A 474 25.94 15.10 27.28
CA TRP A 474 24.64 15.75 27.52
C TRP A 474 24.23 15.92 28.99
#